data_AF-A0A537HPE5-F1
#
_entry.id   AF-A0A537HPE5-F1
#
_cell.length_a   1.000
_cell.length_b   1.000
_cell.length_c   1.000
_cell.angle_alpha   90.00
_cell.angle_beta   90.00
_cell.angle_gamma   90.00
#
_symmetry.space_group_name_H-M   'P 1'
#
loop_
_entity.id
_entity.type
_entity.pdbx_description
1 polymer ?
#
loop_
_entity_poly.entity_id
_entity_poly.type
_entity_poly.pdbx_seq_one_letter_code
_entity_poly.pdbx_strand_id
1 'polypeptide(L)'
;MAGSREKPGMQKSRRMSEGIRPHMLIRIIEDSKIPLEEEESKLQKIKGKVEHDEQLSREDEVYLNRPVVRANEWQKGLKSSSDTEPEDTLPG
;
A
#
# COMPACT_ATOMS: atom_id res chain seq x y z
N MET A 1 -32.46 20.23 -10.97
CA MET A 1 -32.04 18.82 -11.13
C MET A 1 -30.65 18.79 -11.74
N ALA A 2 -29.64 18.42 -10.96
CA ALA A 2 -28.43 17.70 -11.37
C ALA A 2 -27.50 17.70 -10.15
N GLY A 3 -27.42 16.55 -9.48
CA GLY A 3 -26.70 16.36 -8.23
C GLY A 3 -25.19 16.51 -8.40
N SER A 4 -24.58 17.23 -7.46
CA SER A 4 -23.14 17.25 -7.22
C SER A 4 -22.66 15.82 -6.98
N ARG A 5 -21.89 15.25 -7.92
CA ARG A 5 -21.12 14.02 -7.70
C ARG A 5 -19.94 14.36 -6.82
N GLU A 6 -20.14 14.28 -5.52
CA GLU A 6 -19.07 14.27 -4.54
C GLU A 6 -18.28 12.97 -4.73
N LYS A 7 -17.12 13.05 -5.39
CA LYS A 7 -16.12 11.96 -5.33
C LYS A 7 -15.38 12.11 -4.00
N PRO A 8 -15.48 11.18 -3.03
CA PRO A 8 -14.65 11.23 -1.84
C PRO A 8 -13.23 10.79 -2.22
N GLY A 9 -12.43 11.74 -2.69
CA GLY A 9 -11.02 11.56 -3.00
C GLY A 9 -10.19 11.39 -1.73
N MET A 10 -10.11 10.15 -1.25
CA MET A 10 -8.92 9.55 -0.63
C MET A 10 -8.09 10.44 0.34
N GLN A 11 -8.74 11.06 1.32
CA GLN A 11 -8.03 11.65 2.46
C GLN A 11 -7.72 10.59 3.53
N LYS A 12 -6.75 9.70 3.30
CA LYS A 12 -6.18 8.89 4.41
C LYS A 12 -4.68 8.66 4.36
N SER A 13 -3.93 9.14 3.38
CA SER A 13 -2.52 8.69 3.23
C SER A 13 -1.50 9.25 4.25
N ARG A 14 -1.88 10.14 5.17
CA ARG A 14 -0.92 10.81 6.09
C ARG A 14 -1.03 10.45 7.57
N ARG A 15 -1.93 9.55 7.97
CA ARG A 15 -2.05 9.09 9.37
C ARG A 15 -2.18 7.57 9.51
N MET A 16 -1.75 6.79 8.53
CA MET A 16 -1.95 5.32 8.55
C MET A 16 -0.84 4.55 9.28
N SER A 17 0.17 5.19 9.86
CA SER A 17 1.29 4.45 10.45
C SER A 17 1.38 4.57 11.97
N GLU A 18 0.73 5.57 12.57
CA GLU A 18 0.79 5.84 14.01
C GLU A 18 -0.42 5.16 14.69
N GLY A 19 -0.30 3.84 14.90
CA GLY A 19 -1.33 3.03 15.60
C GLY A 19 -1.92 1.87 14.79
N ILE A 20 -1.47 1.64 13.55
CA ILE A 20 -1.86 0.42 12.82
C ILE A 20 -1.04 -0.75 13.34
N ARG A 21 -1.74 -1.78 13.82
CA ARG A 21 -1.11 -3.01 14.34
C ARG A 21 -0.28 -3.69 13.24
N PRO A 22 0.88 -4.28 13.55
CA PRO A 22 1.76 -4.88 12.55
C PRO A 22 1.09 -5.91 11.64
N HIS A 23 0.16 -6.72 12.17
CA HIS A 23 -0.61 -7.67 11.36
C HIS A 23 -1.42 -7.00 10.25
N MET A 24 -1.92 -5.79 10.48
CA MET A 24 -2.66 -5.06 9.44
C MET A 24 -1.71 -4.53 8.37
N LEU A 25 -0.50 -4.07 8.73
CA LEU A 25 0.50 -3.64 7.76
C LEU A 25 0.92 -4.81 6.85
N ILE A 26 1.20 -5.98 7.43
CA ILE A 26 1.55 -7.19 6.69
C ILE A 26 0.42 -7.59 5.74
N ARG A 27 -0.82 -7.57 6.23
CA ARG A 27 -1.99 -7.89 5.41
C ARG A 27 -2.16 -6.94 4.21
N ILE A 28 -1.92 -5.64 4.38
CA ILE A 28 -1.97 -4.67 3.27
C ILE A 28 -0.94 -5.02 2.20
N ILE A 29 0.28 -5.40 2.61
CA ILE A 29 1.34 -5.78 1.68
C ILE A 29 0.96 -7.06 0.92
N GLU A 30 0.49 -8.09 1.64
CA GLU A 30 0.09 -9.38 1.04
C GLU A 30 -1.11 -9.26 0.11
N ASP A 31 -2.08 -8.41 0.45
CA ASP A 31 -3.28 -8.14 -0.36
C ASP A 31 -2.94 -7.36 -1.63
N SER A 32 -1.98 -6.42 -1.52
CA SER A 32 -1.53 -5.64 -2.67
C SER A 32 -0.76 -6.44 -3.71
N LYS A 33 -0.28 -7.65 -3.37
CA LYS A 33 0.52 -8.53 -4.24
C LYS A 33 1.70 -7.81 -4.90
N ILE A 34 2.32 -6.86 -4.20
CA ILE A 34 3.49 -6.16 -4.73
C ILE A 34 4.67 -7.11 -4.84
N PRO A 35 5.53 -6.97 -5.87
CA PRO A 35 6.79 -7.67 -5.92
C PRO A 35 7.71 -7.14 -4.81
N LEU A 36 8.10 -8.03 -3.89
CA LEU A 36 8.99 -7.70 -2.77
C LEU A 36 10.43 -8.18 -3.01
N GLU A 37 10.66 -9.17 -3.88
CA GLU A 37 11.98 -9.77 -4.13
C GLU A 37 12.74 -10.09 -2.82
N GLU A 38 13.88 -9.44 -2.57
CA GLU A 38 14.70 -9.65 -1.36
C GLU A 38 13.95 -9.30 -0.06
N GLU A 39 12.96 -8.41 -0.16
CA GLU A 39 12.14 -7.98 0.97
C GLU A 39 11.12 -9.05 1.39
N GLU A 40 10.79 -10.02 0.53
CA GLU A 40 9.85 -11.09 0.85
C GLU A 40 10.34 -11.95 2.02
N SER A 41 11.64 -12.30 2.02
CA SER A 41 12.23 -13.14 3.07
C SER A 41 12.18 -12.47 4.44
N LYS A 42 12.38 -11.15 4.50
CA LYS A 42 12.32 -10.38 5.75
C LYS A 42 10.87 -10.16 6.17
N LEU A 43 9.95 -9.92 5.24
CA LEU A 43 8.53 -9.83 5.53
C LEU A 43 7.98 -11.14 6.12
N GLN A 44 8.35 -12.30 5.56
CA GLN A 44 7.94 -13.61 6.07
C GLN A 44 8.44 -13.87 7.49
N LYS A 45 9.68 -13.47 7.81
CA LYS A 45 10.20 -13.53 9.19
C LYS A 45 9.37 -12.68 10.15
N ILE A 46 9.09 -11.43 9.77
CA ILE A 46 8.28 -10.51 10.58
C ILE A 46 6.85 -11.04 10.73
N LYS A 47 6.28 -11.63 9.68
CA LYS A 47 4.97 -12.28 9.71
C LYS A 47 4.93 -13.43 10.71
N GLY A 48 5.91 -14.33 10.68
CA GLY A 48 6.01 -15.41 11.67
C GLY A 48 6.03 -14.87 13.09
N LYS A 49 6.84 -13.83 13.37
CA LYS A 49 6.85 -13.18 14.68
C LYS A 49 5.46 -12.67 15.09
N VAL A 50 4.77 -11.96 14.20
CA VAL A 50 3.42 -11.43 14.47
C VAL A 50 2.39 -12.55 14.67
N GLU A 51 2.48 -13.65 13.93
CA GLU A 51 1.61 -14.83 14.10
C GLU A 51 1.84 -15.55 15.42
N HIS A 52 3.04 -15.46 15.98
CA HIS A 52 3.40 -15.97 17.30
C HIS A 52 3.13 -14.98 18.45
N ASP A 53 2.44 -13.86 18.19
CA ASP A 53 2.25 -12.75 19.13
C ASP A 53 3.59 -12.19 19.71
N GLU A 54 4.68 -12.36 18.96
CA GLU A 54 6.00 -11.82 19.31
C GLU A 54 6.07 -10.32 19.01
N GLN A 55 6.69 -9.58 19.93
CA GLN A 55 6.87 -8.14 19.77
C GLN A 55 7.89 -7.84 18.67
N LEU A 56 7.49 -7.01 17.71
CA LEU A 56 8.39 -6.55 16.66
C LEU A 56 9.39 -5.53 17.19
N SER A 57 10.60 -5.56 16.62
CA SER A 57 11.56 -4.49 16.83
C SER A 57 11.10 -3.24 16.08
N ARG A 58 11.52 -2.06 16.56
CA ARG A 58 11.29 -0.79 15.86
C ARG A 58 11.79 -0.83 14.41
N GLU A 59 12.87 -1.57 14.16
CA GLU A 59 13.41 -1.78 12.82
C GLU A 59 12.45 -2.57 11.92
N ASP A 60 11.77 -3.58 12.48
CA ASP A 60 10.77 -4.39 11.78
C ASP A 60 9.52 -3.55 11.48
N GLU A 61 9.08 -2.72 12.43
CA GLU A 61 7.94 -1.79 12.22
C GLU A 61 8.23 -0.73 11.15
N VAL A 62 9.40 -0.10 11.20
CA VAL A 62 9.84 0.87 10.18
C VAL A 62 9.98 0.17 8.82
N TYR A 63 10.50 -1.05 8.83
CA TYR A 63 10.62 -1.85 7.63
C TYR A 63 9.27 -2.10 6.97
N LEU A 64 8.22 -2.46 7.71
CA LEU A 64 6.86 -2.67 7.18
C LEU A 64 6.27 -1.43 6.51
N ASN A 65 6.66 -0.23 6.94
CA ASN A 65 6.14 1.01 6.39
C ASN A 65 6.54 1.19 4.91
N ARG A 66 7.76 0.78 4.53
CA ARG A 66 8.29 0.94 3.16
C ARG A 66 7.53 0.11 2.10
N PRO A 67 7.30 -1.21 2.27
CA PRO A 67 6.44 -1.97 1.38
C PRO A 67 4.97 -1.57 1.49
N VAL A 68 4.44 -1.09 2.63
CA VAL A 68 3.08 -0.55 2.70
C VAL A 68 2.90 0.68 1.82
N VAL A 69 3.87 1.59 1.79
CA VAL A 69 3.83 2.75 0.88
C VAL A 69 3.81 2.29 -0.57
N ARG A 70 4.74 1.40 -0.97
CA ARG A 70 4.74 0.83 -2.32
C ARG A 70 3.46 0.07 -2.66
N ALA A 71 2.88 -0.66 -1.71
CA ALA A 71 1.59 -1.34 -1.88
C ALA A 71 0.46 -0.36 -2.18
N ASN A 72 0.39 0.74 -1.44
CA ASN A 72 -0.57 1.80 -1.72
C ASN A 72 -0.33 2.42 -3.11
N GLU A 73 0.92 2.71 -3.48
CA GLU A 73 1.24 3.26 -4.80
C GLU A 73 0.95 2.29 -5.93
N TRP A 74 1.27 1.00 -5.76
CA TRP A 74 0.98 -0.07 -6.71
C TRP A 74 -0.52 -0.21 -6.95
N GLN A 75 -1.31 -0.25 -5.88
CA GLN A 75 -2.77 -0.30 -5.97
C GLN A 75 -3.35 0.96 -6.63
N LYS A 76 -2.75 2.13 -6.41
CA LYS A 76 -3.14 3.38 -7.10
C LYS A 76 -2.76 3.33 -8.58
N GLY A 77 -1.57 2.85 -8.91
CA GLY A 77 -1.08 2.68 -10.28
C GLY A 77 -1.96 1.70 -11.06
N LEU A 78 -2.26 0.53 -10.50
CA LEU A 78 -3.18 -0.45 -11.09
C LEU A 78 -4.57 0.15 -11.36
N LYS A 79 -5.08 0.99 -10.46
CA LYS A 79 -6.36 1.69 -10.65
C LYS A 79 -6.26 2.81 -11.69
N SER A 80 -5.11 3.48 -11.81
CA SER A 80 -4.85 4.52 -12.80
C SER A 80 -4.47 3.99 -14.18
N SER A 81 -4.03 2.74 -14.33
CA SER A 81 -3.74 2.14 -15.64
C SER A 81 -4.99 1.81 -16.48
N SER A 82 -6.20 2.07 -15.97
CA SER A 82 -7.44 2.15 -16.78
C SER A 82 -7.81 3.58 -17.19
N ASP A 83 -6.99 4.58 -16.86
CA ASP A 83 -7.25 6.01 -17.10
C ASP A 83 -5.94 6.72 -17.54
N THR A 84 -5.27 6.18 -18.53
CA THR A 84 -4.41 6.98 -19.40
C THR A 84 -4.59 6.45 -20.81
N GLU A 85 -5.65 6.93 -21.45
CA GLU A 85 -5.70 7.02 -22.90
C GLU A 85 -4.43 7.76 -23.35
N PRO A 86 -3.66 7.23 -24.32
CA PRO A 86 -2.58 7.99 -24.94
C PRO A 86 -3.22 9.00 -25.89
N GLU A 87 -3.82 10.07 -25.35
CA GLU A 87 -4.25 11.20 -26.17
C GLU A 87 -3.09 12.20 -26.27
N ASP A 88 -2.04 11.79 -26.98
CA ASP A 88 -1.14 12.72 -27.65
C ASP A 88 -1.14 12.36 -29.14
N THR A 89 -2.32 12.56 -29.75
CA THR A 89 -2.45 12.61 -31.21
C THR A 89 -2.38 14.07 -31.62
N LEU A 90 -1.17 14.48 -32.03
CA LEU A 90 -0.80 15.57 -32.94
C LEU A 90 -1.82 16.72 -33.14
N PRO A 91 -1.45 17.99 -32.85
CA PRO A 91 -1.87 19.10 -33.69
C PRO A 91 -0.96 19.15 -34.93
N GLY A 92 -1.58 19.12 -36.12
CA GLY A 92 -0.91 19.18 -37.43
C GLY A 92 -0.27 20.52 -37.78
#